data_AF-A0AAV6JYI6-F1
#
_entry.id   AF-A0AAV6JYI6-F1
#
_cell.length_a   1.000
_cell.length_b   1.000
_cell.length_c   1.000
_cell.angle_alpha   90.00
_cell.angle_beta   90.00
_cell.angle_gamma   90.00
#
_symmetry.space_group_name_H-M   'P 1'
#
loop_
_entity.id
_entity.type
_entity.pdbx_description
1 polymer ?
#
loop_
_entity_poly.entity_id
_entity_poly.type
_entity_poly.pdbx_seq_one_letter_code
_entity_poly.pdbx_strand_id
1 'polypeptide(L)'
;MESREQSNRQLTRAPCNSDVERRYTASPSVIIIGGGFAGIAAARALHDASFQVTLLESRDRIGGRVHTEYSFGFPVDLGASWLHGVCKENPLAPVIGRLGLPLYRTSGDNSVLYDHDLESYALFDMDGNQVPQGLVKKVGEAFERILAETDKIRQEHIDDMSILRAISIVLERKPELRLEGIAHKVLQWYLCRMEGWFAADADTISLKCWDQASFLLLSPYFFEELLPGGHGLMVRGYRPVINTLAKGLDIRLSHRVTKIMRRHNGVKITVEDGRTFIADAAIVAVPLGVLKSNSIKFEPRLPEWKEAAIADLGVGIENKIILHFENVFWPNVEFLGVVAETSYGCSYFLNLHKATGHSVLVYMPAGQLARDIEKMSDETAANFAFIQLKKILPNASTPIHYLVSHWGTDVNSLGSYSYDAVGKPHDLYEKLRVPVDNLFFAGEATSVDYPGSVHGAYSTGLMAAEDCRMRVLERYGELDLFQPVMGEDTPVSVPLLISRM
;
A
#
# COMPACT_ATOMS: atom_id res chain seq x y z
N MET A 1 69.46 -47.50 54.44
CA MET A 1 69.88 -47.31 53.04
C MET A 1 68.62 -47.35 52.19
N GLU A 2 68.21 -46.15 51.78
CA GLU A 2 67.44 -45.71 50.60
C GLU A 2 66.49 -46.63 49.80
N SER A 3 65.38 -45.98 49.38
CA SER A 3 64.59 -46.14 48.12
C SER A 3 63.53 -47.26 48.10
N ARG A 4 62.27 -47.12 47.66
CA ARG A 4 61.44 -46.12 46.93
C ARG A 4 59.95 -46.45 47.25
N GLU A 5 59.08 -45.50 47.63
CA GLU A 5 58.05 -44.83 46.80
C GLU A 5 57.20 -45.75 45.87
N GLN A 6 55.86 -45.74 45.82
CA GLN A 6 54.92 -44.62 45.93
C GLN A 6 53.48 -45.08 46.32
N SER A 7 52.77 -44.17 46.97
CA SER A 7 51.52 -44.33 47.73
C SER A 7 50.25 -44.13 46.88
N ASN A 8 49.28 -45.01 47.09
CA ASN A 8 47.92 -44.97 46.57
C ASN A 8 47.06 -44.09 47.50
N ARG A 9 46.81 -42.82 47.15
CA ARG A 9 45.91 -41.92 47.92
C ARG A 9 44.51 -41.90 47.29
N GLN A 10 43.57 -42.53 48.00
CA GLN A 10 42.13 -42.30 47.84
C GLN A 10 41.81 -40.82 48.12
N LEU A 11 41.31 -40.13 47.10
CA LEU A 11 40.73 -38.80 47.21
C LEU A 11 39.22 -38.93 47.39
N THR A 12 38.75 -38.48 48.56
CA THR A 12 37.35 -38.22 48.89
C THR A 12 36.70 -37.32 47.84
N ARG A 13 35.59 -37.77 47.24
CA ARG A 13 34.71 -36.97 46.37
C ARG A 13 34.12 -35.81 47.18
N ALA A 14 34.58 -34.59 46.90
CA ALA A 14 33.77 -33.40 47.11
C ALA A 14 32.76 -33.30 45.95
N PRO A 15 31.47 -32.99 46.20
CA PRO A 15 30.54 -32.69 45.13
C PRO A 15 30.92 -31.31 44.58
N CYS A 16 31.57 -31.28 43.42
CA CYS A 16 31.66 -30.06 42.64
C CYS A 16 30.29 -29.87 41.99
N ASN A 17 29.42 -29.08 42.64
CA ASN A 17 28.27 -28.49 41.96
C ASN A 17 28.82 -27.62 40.83
N SER A 18 28.88 -28.17 39.63
CA SER A 18 28.90 -27.35 38.43
C SER A 18 27.47 -26.85 38.20
N ASP A 19 27.06 -25.86 39.00
CA ASP A 19 25.94 -25.00 38.68
C ASP A 19 26.37 -24.08 37.53
N VAL A 20 26.57 -24.68 36.35
CA VAL A 20 26.37 -23.97 35.10
C VAL A 20 24.86 -24.00 34.89
N GLU A 21 24.15 -23.13 35.62
CA GLU A 21 22.83 -22.70 35.18
C GLU A 21 23.00 -22.24 33.73
N ARG A 22 22.53 -23.04 32.77
CA ARG A 22 22.17 -22.54 31.46
C ARG A 22 21.17 -21.43 31.72
N ARG A 23 21.65 -20.18 31.79
CA ARG A 23 20.80 -19.01 31.58
C ARG A 23 20.18 -19.23 30.20
N TYR A 24 18.95 -19.71 30.18
CA TYR A 24 18.09 -19.55 29.02
C TYR A 24 17.97 -18.04 28.85
N THR A 25 18.82 -17.45 28.01
CA THR A 25 18.61 -16.09 27.53
C THR A 25 17.25 -16.13 26.85
N ALA A 26 16.27 -15.45 27.44
CA ALA A 26 14.93 -15.39 26.87
C ALA A 26 15.06 -14.89 25.43
N SER A 27 14.44 -15.59 24.47
CA SER A 27 14.50 -15.17 23.07
C SER A 27 14.03 -13.71 22.94
N PRO A 28 14.73 -12.88 22.14
CA PRO A 28 14.39 -11.48 21.99
C PRO A 28 12.95 -11.30 21.55
N SER A 29 12.29 -10.29 22.10
CA SER A 29 10.85 -10.07 21.97
C SER A 29 10.53 -8.78 21.22
N VAL A 30 9.56 -8.84 20.30
CA VAL A 30 9.14 -7.68 19.50
C VAL A 30 7.62 -7.64 19.43
N ILE A 31 7.05 -6.45 19.61
CA ILE A 31 5.61 -6.22 19.37
C ILE A 31 5.42 -5.53 18.03
N ILE A 32 4.53 -6.06 17.20
CA ILE A 32 4.12 -5.44 15.94
C ILE A 32 2.76 -4.78 16.13
N ILE A 33 2.61 -3.53 15.69
CA ILE A 33 1.36 -2.78 15.83
C ILE A 33 0.76 -2.57 14.44
N GLY A 34 -0.32 -3.29 14.14
CA GLY A 34 -0.99 -3.29 12.84
C GLY A 34 -0.80 -4.61 12.09
N GLY A 35 -1.91 -5.26 11.74
CA GLY A 35 -2.04 -6.53 11.03
C GLY A 35 -2.24 -6.38 9.53
N GLY A 36 -1.75 -5.29 8.93
CA GLY A 36 -1.66 -5.13 7.48
C GLY A 36 -0.47 -5.88 6.87
N PHE A 37 -0.27 -5.75 5.55
CA PHE A 37 0.84 -6.42 4.85
C PHE A 37 2.22 -6.07 5.42
N ALA A 38 2.47 -4.82 5.80
CA ALA A 38 3.73 -4.40 6.43
C ALA A 38 3.97 -5.12 7.77
N GLY A 39 2.98 -5.08 8.68
CA GLY A 39 3.12 -5.71 9.98
C GLY A 39 3.19 -7.24 9.90
N ILE A 40 2.41 -7.87 9.02
CA ILE A 40 2.47 -9.32 8.82
C ILE A 40 3.81 -9.75 8.20
N ALA A 41 4.36 -8.98 7.25
CA ALA A 41 5.70 -9.23 6.71
C ALA A 41 6.77 -9.12 7.79
N ALA A 42 6.73 -8.07 8.60
CA ALA A 42 7.67 -7.87 9.69
C ALA A 42 7.58 -8.98 10.74
N ALA A 43 6.35 -9.35 11.13
CA ALA A 43 6.10 -10.41 12.09
C ALA A 43 6.60 -11.77 11.59
N ARG A 44 6.37 -12.10 10.32
CA ARG A 44 6.89 -13.31 9.67
C ARG A 44 8.41 -13.34 9.69
N ALA A 45 9.07 -12.29 9.23
CA ALA A 45 10.53 -12.24 9.16
C ALA A 45 11.19 -12.42 10.54
N LEU A 46 10.66 -11.74 11.57
CA LEU A 46 11.16 -11.87 12.93
C LEU A 46 10.84 -13.24 13.56
N HIS A 47 9.64 -13.78 13.33
CA HIS A 47 9.27 -15.11 13.78
C HIS A 47 10.21 -16.18 13.20
N ASP A 48 10.49 -16.11 11.89
CA ASP A 48 11.39 -17.05 11.23
C ASP A 48 12.85 -16.88 11.71
N ALA A 49 13.21 -15.68 12.19
CA ALA A 49 14.45 -15.40 12.90
C ALA A 49 14.44 -15.81 14.40
N SER A 50 13.45 -16.58 14.86
CA SER A 50 13.30 -17.09 16.23
C SER A 50 13.10 -16.03 17.32
N PHE A 51 12.56 -14.86 16.97
CA PHE A 51 12.10 -13.87 17.93
C PHE A 51 10.74 -14.25 18.51
N GLN A 52 10.47 -13.87 19.76
CA GLN A 52 9.13 -13.87 20.32
C GLN A 52 8.36 -12.67 19.75
N VAL A 53 7.41 -12.94 18.85
CA VAL A 53 6.65 -11.89 18.17
C VAL A 53 5.19 -11.93 18.62
N THR A 54 4.66 -10.79 19.05
CA THR A 54 3.21 -10.59 19.25
C THR A 54 2.73 -9.46 18.36
N LEU A 55 1.76 -9.73 17.49
CA LEU A 55 1.12 -8.71 16.66
C LEU A 55 -0.19 -8.25 17.30
N LEU A 56 -0.36 -6.94 17.45
CA LEU A 56 -1.58 -6.30 17.96
C LEU A 56 -2.31 -5.62 16.79
N GLU A 57 -3.52 -6.08 16.48
CA GLU A 57 -4.37 -5.52 15.43
C GLU A 57 -5.64 -4.94 16.05
N SER A 58 -5.99 -3.73 15.64
CA SER A 58 -7.12 -2.98 16.18
C SER A 58 -8.47 -3.56 15.75
N ARG A 59 -8.56 -4.07 14.51
CA ARG A 59 -9.74 -4.71 13.94
C ARG A 59 -9.91 -6.14 14.43
N ASP A 60 -11.08 -6.69 14.16
CA ASP A 60 -11.41 -8.12 14.28
C ASP A 60 -10.91 -8.96 13.08
N ARG A 61 -10.09 -8.36 12.20
CA ARG A 61 -9.50 -9.01 11.02
C ARG A 61 -8.11 -8.48 10.72
N ILE A 62 -7.29 -9.30 10.04
CA ILE A 62 -6.04 -8.87 9.42
C ILE A 62 -6.27 -8.26 8.02
N GLY A 63 -5.20 -7.77 7.41
CA GLY A 63 -5.17 -7.22 6.04
C GLY A 63 -5.19 -5.70 5.97
N GLY A 64 -5.73 -5.02 7.00
CA GLY A 64 -5.80 -3.56 7.04
C GLY A 64 -6.59 -3.01 5.85
N ARG A 65 -5.94 -2.16 5.03
CA ARG A 65 -6.46 -1.58 3.78
C ARG A 65 -6.56 -2.57 2.61
N VAL A 66 -6.10 -3.80 2.80
CA VAL A 66 -6.31 -4.89 1.85
C VAL A 66 -7.43 -5.78 2.38
N HIS A 67 -8.63 -5.61 1.84
CA HIS A 67 -9.85 -6.22 2.36
C HIS A 67 -10.69 -6.85 1.25
N THR A 68 -10.67 -8.20 1.21
CA THR A 68 -11.55 -8.99 0.34
C THR A 68 -12.82 -9.38 1.08
N GLU A 69 -13.97 -9.03 0.51
CA GLU A 69 -15.31 -9.43 0.96
C GLU A 69 -15.85 -10.61 0.13
N TYR A 70 -16.74 -11.39 0.74
CA TYR A 70 -17.33 -12.60 0.13
C TYR A 70 -18.86 -12.61 0.19
N SER A 71 -19.49 -11.51 0.61
CA SER A 71 -20.94 -11.41 0.79
C SER A 71 -21.74 -11.63 -0.50
N PHE A 72 -21.13 -11.45 -1.68
CA PHE A 72 -21.74 -11.78 -2.97
C PHE A 72 -21.64 -13.28 -3.36
N GLY A 73 -21.01 -14.11 -2.51
CA GLY A 73 -20.72 -15.52 -2.81
C GLY A 73 -19.39 -15.74 -3.55
N PHE A 74 -18.68 -14.67 -3.91
CA PHE A 74 -17.39 -14.67 -4.57
C PHE A 74 -16.52 -13.50 -4.06
N PRO A 75 -15.18 -13.56 -4.20
CA PRO A 75 -14.30 -12.53 -3.65
C PRO A 75 -14.43 -11.20 -4.41
N VAL A 76 -14.56 -10.11 -3.66
CA VAL A 76 -14.42 -8.75 -4.18
C VAL A 76 -13.61 -7.90 -3.21
N ASP A 77 -12.62 -7.17 -3.71
CA ASP A 77 -11.76 -6.32 -2.88
C ASP A 77 -12.37 -4.91 -2.69
N LEU A 78 -12.60 -4.53 -1.44
CA LEU A 78 -12.99 -3.16 -1.03
C LEU A 78 -11.79 -2.20 -0.95
N GLY A 79 -10.58 -2.74 -0.89
CA GLY A 79 -9.32 -1.99 -0.83
C GLY A 79 -8.44 -2.29 -2.03
N ALA A 80 -7.16 -2.59 -1.82
CA ALA A 80 -6.26 -2.96 -2.92
C ALA A 80 -6.77 -4.18 -3.72
N SER A 81 -6.77 -4.07 -5.06
CA SER A 81 -7.17 -5.15 -5.99
C SER A 81 -6.09 -5.50 -7.01
N TRP A 82 -5.14 -4.60 -7.25
CA TRP A 82 -4.07 -4.78 -8.24
C TRP A 82 -2.75 -5.19 -7.59
N LEU A 83 -2.00 -5.98 -8.34
CA LEU A 83 -0.56 -6.17 -8.20
C LEU A 83 0.11 -5.34 -9.28
N HIS A 84 0.76 -4.24 -8.90
CA HIS A 84 1.56 -3.43 -9.82
C HIS A 84 2.95 -4.07 -9.97
N GLY A 85 3.35 -4.29 -11.22
CA GLY A 85 4.54 -5.06 -11.57
C GLY A 85 4.33 -6.56 -11.48
N VAL A 86 3.71 -7.16 -12.50
CA VAL A 86 3.55 -8.61 -12.62
C VAL A 86 4.86 -9.26 -13.10
N CYS A 87 5.89 -9.16 -12.27
CA CYS A 87 7.23 -9.68 -12.52
C CYS A 87 7.76 -10.48 -11.32
N LYS A 88 8.96 -11.04 -11.47
CA LYS A 88 9.59 -11.87 -10.42
C LYS A 88 10.20 -11.02 -9.31
N GLU A 89 10.54 -9.78 -9.62
CA GLU A 89 11.13 -8.80 -8.73
C GLU A 89 10.10 -8.26 -7.72
N ASN A 90 8.80 -8.38 -8.03
CA ASN A 90 7.75 -8.07 -7.07
C ASN A 90 7.83 -9.03 -5.86
N PRO A 91 7.98 -8.51 -4.63
CA PRO A 91 8.22 -9.33 -3.45
C PRO A 91 7.04 -10.24 -3.09
N LEU A 92 5.85 -10.00 -3.62
CA LEU A 92 4.67 -10.85 -3.44
C LEU A 92 4.56 -11.94 -4.51
N ALA A 93 5.29 -11.86 -5.61
CA ALA A 93 5.22 -12.85 -6.69
C ALA A 93 5.50 -14.30 -6.23
N PRO A 94 6.48 -14.57 -5.33
CA PRO A 94 6.71 -15.93 -4.85
C PRO A 94 5.52 -16.52 -4.08
N VAL A 95 4.84 -15.72 -3.25
CA VAL A 95 3.71 -16.22 -2.45
C VAL A 95 2.44 -16.38 -3.31
N ILE A 96 2.18 -15.43 -4.21
CA ILE A 96 1.09 -15.49 -5.20
C ILE A 96 1.26 -16.73 -6.08
N GLY A 97 2.49 -16.96 -6.54
CA GLY A 97 2.88 -18.12 -7.34
C GLY A 97 2.65 -19.46 -6.66
N ARG A 98 3.15 -19.61 -5.42
CA ARG A 98 2.95 -20.84 -4.63
C ARG A 98 1.48 -21.16 -4.38
N LEU A 99 0.63 -20.13 -4.28
CA LEU A 99 -0.81 -20.28 -4.10
C LEU A 99 -1.56 -20.52 -5.41
N GLY A 100 -0.89 -20.39 -6.57
CA GLY A 100 -1.52 -20.53 -7.88
C GLY A 100 -2.63 -19.51 -8.13
N LEU A 101 -2.51 -18.30 -7.58
CA LEU A 101 -3.54 -17.28 -7.70
C LEU A 101 -3.55 -16.68 -9.11
N PRO A 102 -4.68 -16.72 -9.83
CA PRO A 102 -4.78 -16.13 -11.16
C PRO A 102 -4.77 -14.60 -11.09
N LEU A 103 -4.05 -14.00 -12.03
CA LEU A 103 -4.01 -12.56 -12.27
C LEU A 103 -4.63 -12.26 -13.64
N TYR A 104 -5.55 -11.31 -13.69
CA TYR A 104 -6.03 -10.74 -14.95
C TYR A 104 -5.20 -9.51 -15.28
N ARG A 105 -4.51 -9.49 -16.43
CA ARG A 105 -3.69 -8.34 -16.82
C ARG A 105 -4.59 -7.22 -17.33
N THR A 106 -4.57 -6.09 -16.63
CA THR A 106 -5.32 -4.87 -17.02
C THR A 106 -4.45 -3.89 -17.79
N SER A 107 -3.14 -4.10 -17.89
CA SER A 107 -2.25 -3.22 -18.65
C SER A 107 -1.10 -4.02 -19.28
N GLY A 108 -0.62 -3.59 -20.44
CA GLY A 108 0.73 -3.84 -20.95
C GLY A 108 1.84 -3.18 -20.11
N ASP A 109 3.05 -3.14 -20.69
CA ASP A 109 4.30 -2.92 -19.97
C ASP A 109 4.60 -1.41 -19.77
N ASN A 110 4.50 -0.97 -18.50
CA ASN A 110 5.20 0.19 -17.88
C ASN A 110 4.57 1.59 -17.96
N SER A 111 3.27 1.75 -17.67
CA SER A 111 2.66 3.08 -17.53
C SER A 111 1.82 3.27 -16.27
N VAL A 112 2.00 4.44 -15.63
CA VAL A 112 1.39 4.89 -14.37
C VAL A 112 0.05 5.58 -14.60
N LEU A 113 0.02 6.51 -15.56
CA LEU A 113 -1.13 7.36 -15.86
C LEU A 113 -1.76 7.04 -17.22
N TYR A 114 -0.97 6.42 -18.10
CA TYR A 114 -1.32 6.26 -19.50
C TYR A 114 -1.74 4.83 -19.76
N ASP A 115 -3.04 4.60 -19.68
CA ASP A 115 -3.73 3.40 -20.16
C ASP A 115 -3.71 3.32 -21.71
N HIS A 116 -2.54 3.36 -22.37
CA HIS A 116 -2.42 2.79 -23.72
C HIS A 116 -2.59 1.27 -23.73
N ASP A 117 -2.58 0.72 -22.53
CA ASP A 117 -2.34 -0.65 -22.20
C ASP A 117 -3.57 -1.34 -21.62
N LEU A 118 -4.62 -0.60 -21.24
CA LEU A 118 -5.95 -1.19 -21.17
C LEU A 118 -6.26 -1.75 -22.55
N GLU A 119 -6.47 -3.07 -22.62
CA GLU A 119 -6.94 -3.71 -23.83
C GLU A 119 -8.23 -3.04 -24.33
N SER A 120 -8.99 -2.38 -23.45
CA SER A 120 -10.25 -1.74 -23.84
C SER A 120 -10.84 -0.77 -22.80
N TYR A 121 -11.19 0.46 -23.22
CA TYR A 121 -12.11 1.35 -22.50
C TYR A 121 -13.16 1.94 -23.44
N ALA A 122 -14.30 2.35 -22.89
CA ALA A 122 -15.32 3.11 -23.61
C ALA A 122 -15.70 4.36 -22.82
N LEU A 123 -15.50 5.53 -23.43
CA LEU A 123 -15.90 6.81 -22.86
C LEU A 123 -17.24 7.23 -23.43
N PHE A 124 -18.07 7.83 -22.58
CA PHE A 124 -19.40 8.32 -22.94
C PHE A 124 -19.56 9.74 -22.41
N ASP A 125 -20.27 10.58 -23.16
CA ASP A 125 -20.73 11.86 -22.65
C ASP A 125 -21.96 11.70 -21.73
N MET A 126 -22.38 12.81 -21.15
CA MET A 126 -23.50 12.85 -20.19
C MET A 126 -24.87 12.60 -20.83
N ASP A 127 -24.94 12.59 -22.16
CA ASP A 127 -26.14 12.29 -22.95
C ASP A 127 -26.17 10.81 -23.40
N GLY A 128 -25.15 10.03 -23.02
CA GLY A 128 -25.02 8.61 -23.33
C GLY A 128 -24.42 8.31 -24.71
N ASN A 129 -23.89 9.32 -25.41
CA ASN A 129 -23.20 9.09 -26.68
C ASN A 129 -21.78 8.63 -26.42
N GLN A 130 -21.37 7.57 -27.12
CA GLN A 130 -20.00 7.09 -27.04
C GLN A 130 -19.04 8.07 -27.73
N VAL A 131 -17.97 8.44 -27.02
CA VAL A 131 -16.90 9.28 -27.57
C VAL A 131 -16.11 8.47 -28.61
N PRO A 132 -15.86 9.01 -29.81
CA PRO A 132 -15.08 8.30 -30.83
C PRO A 132 -13.68 7.95 -30.33
N GLN A 133 -13.28 6.69 -30.46
CA GLN A 133 -11.96 6.21 -29.99
C GLN A 133 -10.79 6.98 -30.60
N GLY A 134 -10.89 7.37 -31.88
CA GLY A 134 -9.88 8.20 -32.54
C GLY A 134 -9.72 9.59 -31.92
N LEU A 135 -10.77 10.14 -31.30
CA LEU A 135 -10.68 11.37 -30.52
C LEU A 135 -10.00 11.11 -29.18
N VAL A 136 -10.38 10.05 -28.46
CA VAL A 136 -9.78 9.72 -27.16
C VAL A 136 -8.28 9.53 -27.29
N LYS A 137 -7.84 8.78 -28.30
CA LYS A 137 -6.40 8.61 -28.61
C LYS A 137 -5.69 9.96 -28.83
N LYS A 138 -6.26 10.85 -29.65
CA LYS A 138 -5.68 12.18 -29.92
C LYS A 138 -5.58 13.04 -28.66
N VAL A 139 -6.58 12.96 -27.76
CA VAL A 139 -6.56 13.66 -26.48
C VAL A 139 -5.52 13.07 -25.54
N GLY A 140 -5.36 11.73 -25.51
CA GLY A 140 -4.27 11.08 -24.79
C GLY A 140 -2.89 11.55 -25.25
N GLU A 141 -2.63 11.58 -26.56
CA GLU A 141 -1.40 12.14 -27.14
C GLU A 141 -1.20 13.64 -26.83
N ALA A 142 -2.29 14.41 -26.67
CA ALA A 142 -2.22 15.80 -26.21
C ALA A 142 -1.90 15.89 -24.72
N PHE A 143 -2.49 15.03 -23.89
CA PHE A 143 -2.24 14.97 -22.45
C PHE A 143 -0.79 14.60 -22.14
N GLU A 144 -0.21 13.65 -22.86
CA GLU A 144 1.22 13.32 -22.78
C GLU A 144 2.12 14.54 -23.08
N ARG A 145 1.80 15.25 -24.16
CA ARG A 145 2.54 16.47 -24.50
C ARG A 145 2.38 17.54 -23.43
N ILE A 146 1.18 17.67 -22.85
CA ILE A 146 0.94 18.59 -21.73
C ILE A 146 1.86 18.21 -20.55
N LEU A 147 1.88 16.94 -20.14
CA LEU A 147 2.70 16.48 -19.01
C LEU A 147 4.21 16.65 -19.28
N ALA A 148 4.68 16.34 -20.49
CA ALA A 148 6.06 16.60 -20.88
C ALA A 148 6.43 18.10 -20.85
N GLU A 149 5.48 19.01 -21.06
CA GLU A 149 5.72 20.44 -20.87
C GLU A 149 5.65 20.86 -19.40
N THR A 150 4.85 20.18 -18.56
CA THR A 150 4.87 20.42 -17.11
C THR A 150 6.25 20.11 -16.50
N ASP A 151 7.00 19.16 -17.07
CA ASP A 151 8.38 18.90 -16.66
C ASP A 151 9.32 20.09 -16.90
N LYS A 152 9.08 20.85 -17.97
CA LYS A 152 9.84 22.09 -18.22
C LYS A 152 9.47 23.15 -17.20
N ILE A 153 8.16 23.30 -16.90
CA ILE A 153 7.70 24.19 -15.83
C ILE A 153 8.34 23.80 -14.49
N ARG A 154 8.42 22.50 -14.17
CA ARG A 154 9.09 21.98 -12.98
C ARG A 154 10.55 22.42 -12.89
N GLN A 155 11.28 22.40 -14.00
CA GLN A 155 12.69 22.81 -14.06
C GLN A 155 12.88 24.34 -13.98
N GLU A 156 11.93 25.12 -14.49
CA GLU A 156 11.97 26.58 -14.48
C GLU A 156 11.66 27.20 -13.11
N HIS A 157 10.90 26.51 -12.27
CA HIS A 157 10.37 27.05 -11.01
C HIS A 157 11.10 26.47 -9.78
N ILE A 158 11.63 27.37 -8.94
CA ILE A 158 12.28 26.98 -7.67
C ILE A 158 11.24 26.54 -6.64
N ASP A 159 10.08 27.20 -6.58
CA ASP A 159 9.00 26.85 -5.66
C ASP A 159 8.13 25.75 -6.25
N ASP A 160 7.62 24.86 -5.38
CA ASP A 160 6.69 23.82 -5.80
C ASP A 160 5.31 24.40 -6.13
N MET A 161 4.58 23.73 -7.02
CA MET A 161 3.20 24.05 -7.37
C MET A 161 2.43 22.76 -7.64
N SER A 162 1.11 22.85 -7.76
CA SER A 162 0.32 21.67 -8.07
C SER A 162 0.42 21.28 -9.54
N ILE A 163 0.24 19.99 -9.84
CA ILE A 163 0.20 19.51 -11.23
C ILE A 163 -0.92 20.20 -12.03
N LEU A 164 -2.09 20.46 -11.42
CA LEU A 164 -3.16 21.22 -12.08
C LEU A 164 -2.76 22.65 -12.43
N ARG A 165 -2.01 23.32 -11.54
CA ARG A 165 -1.50 24.67 -11.81
C ARG A 165 -0.48 24.65 -12.96
N ALA A 166 0.40 23.65 -12.98
CA ALA A 166 1.37 23.46 -14.04
C ALA A 166 0.70 23.24 -15.41
N ILE A 167 -0.31 22.37 -15.46
CA ILE A 167 -1.13 22.13 -16.67
C ILE A 167 -1.77 23.43 -17.15
N SER A 168 -2.32 24.23 -16.23
CA SER A 168 -2.91 25.53 -16.58
C SER A 168 -1.89 26.46 -17.24
N ILE A 169 -0.67 26.56 -16.70
CA ILE A 169 0.43 27.35 -17.27
C ILE A 169 0.83 26.82 -18.66
N VAL A 170 0.90 25.50 -18.84
CA VAL A 170 1.21 24.89 -20.14
C VAL A 170 0.15 25.29 -21.18
N LEU A 171 -1.13 25.19 -20.84
CA LEU A 171 -2.23 25.56 -21.74
C LEU A 171 -2.28 27.08 -22.03
N GLU A 172 -1.77 27.93 -21.12
CA GLU A 172 -1.57 29.37 -21.37
C GLU A 172 -0.42 29.63 -22.35
N ARG A 173 0.71 28.94 -22.19
CA ARG A 173 1.91 29.11 -23.03
C ARG A 173 1.81 28.44 -24.39
N LYS A 174 1.02 27.38 -24.49
CA LYS A 174 0.82 26.57 -25.70
C LYS A 174 -0.66 26.47 -26.08
N PRO A 175 -1.24 27.54 -26.65
CA PRO A 175 -2.65 27.56 -27.03
C PRO A 175 -3.04 26.42 -28.00
N GLU A 176 -2.09 25.88 -28.76
CA GLU A 176 -2.29 24.74 -29.66
C GLU A 176 -2.59 23.40 -28.94
N LEU A 177 -2.28 23.31 -27.64
CA LEU A 177 -2.63 22.16 -26.80
C LEU A 177 -4.00 22.33 -26.12
N ARG A 178 -4.65 23.49 -26.27
CA ARG A 178 -6.01 23.68 -25.74
C ARG A 178 -7.00 22.82 -26.51
N LEU A 179 -7.84 22.14 -25.75
CA LEU A 179 -8.91 21.30 -26.27
C LEU A 179 -10.25 21.97 -25.93
N GLU A 180 -11.23 21.82 -26.81
CA GLU A 180 -12.56 22.42 -26.65
C GLU A 180 -13.66 21.37 -26.80
N GLY A 181 -14.86 21.70 -26.33
CA GLY A 181 -16.02 20.83 -26.43
C GLY A 181 -15.77 19.44 -25.85
N ILE A 182 -16.10 18.40 -26.61
CA ILE A 182 -15.92 17.01 -26.15
C ILE A 182 -14.46 16.64 -25.89
N ALA A 183 -13.50 17.23 -26.61
CA ALA A 183 -12.08 16.96 -26.40
C ALA A 183 -11.60 17.47 -25.02
N HIS A 184 -12.10 18.63 -24.59
CA HIS A 184 -11.86 19.16 -23.24
C HIS A 184 -12.40 18.20 -22.17
N LYS A 185 -13.62 17.68 -22.35
CA LYS A 185 -14.23 16.74 -21.40
C LYS A 185 -13.42 15.45 -21.27
N VAL A 186 -12.87 14.95 -22.38
CA VAL A 186 -11.96 13.80 -22.36
C VAL A 186 -10.66 14.12 -21.60
N LEU A 187 -10.11 15.33 -21.77
CA LEU A 187 -8.95 15.79 -20.98
C LEU A 187 -9.26 15.81 -19.48
N GLN A 188 -10.44 16.29 -19.08
CA GLN A 188 -10.88 16.25 -17.69
C GLN A 188 -11.02 14.82 -17.15
N TRP A 189 -11.39 13.87 -18.00
CA TRP A 189 -11.42 12.45 -17.61
C TRP A 189 -10.01 11.88 -17.38
N TYR A 190 -9.00 12.29 -18.15
CA TYR A 190 -7.60 11.95 -17.85
C TYR A 190 -7.12 12.54 -16.52
N LEU A 191 -7.53 13.78 -16.20
CA LEU A 191 -7.27 14.36 -14.88
C LEU A 191 -7.96 13.57 -13.76
N CYS A 192 -9.21 13.16 -13.96
CA CYS A 192 -9.94 12.31 -13.03
C CYS A 192 -9.24 10.95 -12.80
N ARG A 193 -8.65 10.35 -13.85
CA ARG A 193 -7.85 9.12 -13.72
C ARG A 193 -6.56 9.35 -12.93
N MET A 194 -5.87 10.47 -13.16
CA MET A 194 -4.71 10.88 -12.35
C MET A 194 -5.09 11.07 -10.88
N GLU A 195 -6.21 11.75 -10.61
CA GLU A 195 -6.73 11.92 -9.24
C GLU A 195 -7.05 10.59 -8.57
N GLY A 196 -7.58 9.62 -9.34
CA GLY A 196 -7.76 8.23 -8.92
C GLY A 196 -6.44 7.57 -8.54
N TRP A 197 -5.42 7.67 -9.39
CA TRP A 197 -4.10 7.08 -9.13
C TRP A 197 -3.49 7.54 -7.80
N PHE A 198 -3.54 8.84 -7.51
CA PHE A 198 -3.00 9.42 -6.27
C PHE A 198 -4.01 9.50 -5.12
N ALA A 199 -5.26 9.08 -5.33
CA ALA A 199 -6.37 9.28 -4.40
C ALA A 199 -6.52 10.74 -3.92
N ALA A 200 -6.13 11.71 -4.73
CA ALA A 200 -6.02 13.11 -4.34
C ALA A 200 -6.42 14.03 -5.49
N ASP A 201 -6.95 15.21 -5.17
CA ASP A 201 -7.30 16.22 -6.18
C ASP A 201 -6.03 16.78 -6.83
N ALA A 202 -6.07 17.02 -8.14
CA ALA A 202 -4.88 17.41 -8.92
C ALA A 202 -4.30 18.77 -8.51
N ASP A 203 -5.04 19.60 -7.76
CA ASP A 203 -4.57 20.85 -7.19
C ASP A 203 -3.77 20.68 -5.89
N THR A 204 -3.72 19.46 -5.33
CA THR A 204 -2.94 19.14 -4.12
C THR A 204 -1.68 18.32 -4.38
N ILE A 205 -1.58 17.68 -5.54
CA ILE A 205 -0.46 16.82 -5.94
C ILE A 205 0.74 17.69 -6.34
N SER A 206 1.90 17.45 -5.74
CA SER A 206 3.15 18.18 -6.01
C SER A 206 3.65 17.96 -7.43
N LEU A 207 3.85 19.04 -8.20
CA LEU A 207 4.50 18.98 -9.52
C LEU A 207 5.94 18.44 -9.38
N LYS A 208 6.65 18.77 -8.30
CA LYS A 208 8.03 18.34 -8.14
C LYS A 208 8.17 16.83 -7.95
N CYS A 209 7.23 16.20 -7.25
CA CYS A 209 7.38 14.84 -6.71
C CYS A 209 6.43 13.80 -7.25
N TRP A 210 5.38 14.17 -7.99
CA TRP A 210 4.35 13.21 -8.35
C TRP A 210 4.87 12.00 -9.14
N ASP A 211 6.03 12.11 -9.78
CA ASP A 211 6.72 11.06 -10.54
C ASP A 211 8.06 10.61 -9.90
N GLN A 212 8.37 10.99 -8.65
CA GLN A 212 9.74 10.92 -8.10
C GLN A 212 10.30 9.53 -7.77
N ALA A 213 9.57 8.42 -7.99
CA ALA A 213 10.23 7.11 -8.08
C ALA A 213 11.25 7.03 -9.26
N SER A 214 11.38 8.10 -10.06
CA SER A 214 12.26 8.20 -11.25
C SER A 214 13.62 8.86 -11.01
N PHE A 215 13.91 9.44 -9.84
CA PHE A 215 15.02 10.42 -9.75
C PHE A 215 16.42 9.81 -9.49
N LEU A 216 16.55 8.52 -9.16
CA LEU A 216 17.84 7.94 -8.75
C LEU A 216 18.70 7.35 -9.88
N LEU A 217 18.25 7.28 -11.14
CA LEU A 217 19.08 6.82 -12.27
C LEU A 217 18.84 7.64 -13.55
N LEU A 218 19.94 7.98 -14.21
CA LEU A 218 20.08 8.83 -15.41
C LEU A 218 19.29 8.34 -16.64
N SER A 219 17.95 8.46 -16.64
CA SER A 219 17.13 8.23 -17.84
C SER A 219 16.13 9.37 -18.05
N PRO A 220 16.29 10.21 -19.08
CA PRO A 220 15.43 11.36 -19.32
C PRO A 220 14.06 11.03 -19.95
N TYR A 221 13.58 9.77 -19.86
CA TYR A 221 12.40 9.31 -20.62
C TYR A 221 11.42 8.37 -19.92
N PHE A 222 11.47 8.16 -18.60
CA PHE A 222 10.47 7.29 -17.95
C PHE A 222 9.88 7.90 -16.66
N PHE A 223 8.55 7.95 -16.65
CA PHE A 223 7.68 8.29 -15.52
C PHE A 223 7.61 7.11 -14.55
N GLU A 224 7.97 7.32 -13.28
CA GLU A 224 7.95 6.40 -12.12
C GLU A 224 8.62 5.03 -12.38
N GLU A 225 9.60 4.60 -11.57
CA GLU A 225 10.13 3.22 -11.64
C GLU A 225 9.07 2.20 -11.18
N LEU A 226 8.09 1.93 -12.04
CA LEU A 226 7.20 0.79 -11.91
C LEU A 226 8.00 -0.49 -12.09
N LEU A 227 7.74 -1.45 -11.20
CA LEU A 227 8.14 -2.82 -11.45
C LEU A 227 7.58 -3.27 -12.83
N PRO A 228 8.37 -3.98 -13.64
CA PRO A 228 7.98 -4.34 -14.99
C PRO A 228 6.81 -5.34 -15.02
N GLY A 229 6.25 -5.57 -16.22
CA GLY A 229 5.23 -6.59 -16.44
C GLY A 229 3.79 -6.13 -16.20
N GLY A 230 3.57 -4.82 -16.11
CA GLY A 230 2.25 -4.19 -16.07
C GLY A 230 1.48 -4.43 -14.77
N HIS A 231 0.15 -4.28 -14.84
CA HIS A 231 -0.76 -4.35 -13.70
C HIS A 231 -1.64 -5.61 -13.77
N GLY A 232 -1.67 -6.38 -12.68
CA GLY A 232 -2.46 -7.61 -12.58
C GLY A 232 -3.55 -7.50 -11.52
N LEU A 233 -4.81 -7.58 -11.92
CA LEU A 233 -5.95 -7.68 -11.01
C LEU A 233 -5.98 -9.06 -10.34
N MET A 234 -6.04 -9.10 -9.01
CA MET A 234 -6.13 -10.32 -8.21
C MET A 234 -7.53 -10.96 -8.31
N VAL A 235 -7.74 -11.89 -9.24
CA VAL A 235 -9.06 -12.50 -9.51
C VAL A 235 -9.67 -13.20 -8.29
N ARG A 236 -8.83 -13.71 -7.38
CA ARG A 236 -9.26 -14.39 -6.13
C ARG A 236 -9.15 -13.50 -4.89
N GLY A 237 -8.89 -12.20 -5.08
CA GLY A 237 -8.61 -11.24 -4.04
C GLY A 237 -7.27 -11.48 -3.31
N TYR A 238 -6.91 -10.55 -2.44
CA TYR A 238 -5.66 -10.62 -1.66
C TYR A 238 -5.75 -11.46 -0.38
N ARG A 239 -6.96 -11.79 0.11
CA ARG A 239 -7.14 -12.54 1.38
C ARG A 239 -6.33 -13.86 1.46
N PRO A 240 -6.22 -14.69 0.41
CA PRO A 240 -5.39 -15.90 0.48
C PRO A 240 -3.92 -15.62 0.75
N VAL A 241 -3.39 -14.51 0.22
CA VAL A 241 -1.99 -14.10 0.39
C VAL A 241 -1.71 -13.76 1.84
N ILE A 242 -2.49 -12.83 2.42
CA ILE A 242 -2.26 -12.38 3.80
C ILE A 242 -2.47 -13.51 4.82
N ASN A 243 -3.46 -14.38 4.60
CA ASN A 243 -3.69 -15.55 5.45
C ASN A 243 -2.50 -16.52 5.43
N THR A 244 -1.88 -16.70 4.26
CA THR A 244 -0.71 -17.57 4.10
C THR A 244 0.48 -17.01 4.87
N LEU A 245 0.73 -15.70 4.76
CA LEU A 245 1.81 -15.03 5.50
C LEU A 245 1.57 -15.06 7.02
N ALA A 246 0.32 -14.93 7.45
CA ALA A 246 -0.09 -14.90 8.86
C ALA A 246 -0.04 -16.26 9.59
N LYS A 247 0.06 -17.37 8.85
CA LYS A 247 -0.09 -18.72 9.40
C LYS A 247 0.92 -19.03 10.52
N GLY A 248 0.44 -19.25 11.74
CA GLY A 248 1.29 -19.61 12.89
C GLY A 248 1.91 -18.43 13.63
N LEU A 249 1.58 -17.18 13.26
CA LEU A 249 1.96 -16.00 14.03
C LEU A 249 1.03 -15.81 15.23
N ASP A 250 1.54 -15.25 16.34
CA ASP A 250 0.72 -14.81 17.47
C ASP A 250 0.08 -13.44 17.14
N ILE A 251 -1.17 -13.47 16.68
CA ILE A 251 -1.94 -12.29 16.28
C ILE A 251 -3.10 -12.08 17.27
N ARG A 252 -3.13 -10.90 17.88
CA ARG A 252 -4.17 -10.45 18.82
C ARG A 252 -5.06 -9.42 18.13
N LEU A 253 -6.20 -9.88 17.64
CA LEU A 253 -7.25 -9.05 17.03
C LEU A 253 -8.03 -8.29 18.11
N SER A 254 -8.66 -7.17 17.75
CA SER A 254 -9.39 -6.29 18.67
C SER A 254 -8.53 -5.75 19.82
N HIS A 255 -7.24 -5.52 19.55
CA HIS A 255 -6.26 -4.95 20.48
C HIS A 255 -5.77 -3.59 19.95
N ARG A 256 -6.65 -2.58 19.98
CA ARG A 256 -6.30 -1.21 19.59
C ARG A 256 -5.25 -0.64 20.53
N VAL A 257 -4.06 -0.35 20.01
CA VAL A 257 -3.02 0.36 20.76
C VAL A 257 -3.40 1.82 20.93
N THR A 258 -3.29 2.34 22.16
CA THR A 258 -3.58 3.75 22.50
C THR A 258 -2.36 4.47 23.07
N LYS A 259 -1.35 3.74 23.56
CA LYS A 259 -0.14 4.34 24.12
C LYS A 259 1.09 3.46 23.92
N ILE A 260 2.20 4.07 23.52
CA ILE A 260 3.52 3.46 23.37
C ILE A 260 4.50 4.21 24.27
N MET A 261 4.98 3.55 25.31
CA MET A 261 5.97 4.09 26.24
C MET A 261 7.33 3.43 25.97
N ARG A 262 8.28 4.21 25.45
CA ARG A 262 9.68 3.79 25.31
C ARG A 262 10.33 3.75 26.69
N ARG A 263 11.16 2.73 26.92
CA ARG A 263 11.92 2.52 28.16
C ARG A 263 13.38 2.29 27.82
N HIS A 264 14.26 2.42 28.82
CA HIS A 264 15.63 1.93 28.68
C HIS A 264 15.58 0.42 28.37
N ASN A 265 16.08 0.03 27.20
CA ASN A 265 16.10 -1.33 26.66
C ASN A 265 14.76 -1.99 26.32
N GLY A 266 13.68 -1.23 26.12
CA GLY A 266 12.45 -1.83 25.62
C GLY A 266 11.30 -0.87 25.42
N VAL A 267 10.12 -1.45 25.27
CA VAL A 267 8.86 -0.73 25.07
C VAL A 267 7.77 -1.31 25.95
N LYS A 268 6.83 -0.47 26.36
CA LYS A 268 5.57 -0.87 26.99
C LYS A 268 4.42 -0.31 26.16
N ILE A 269 3.58 -1.20 25.65
CA ILE A 269 2.43 -0.86 24.81
C ILE A 269 1.16 -1.06 25.62
N THR A 270 0.25 -0.09 25.57
CA THR A 270 -1.06 -0.15 26.22
C THR A 270 -2.14 -0.16 25.16
N VAL A 271 -3.08 -1.08 25.31
CA VAL A 271 -4.27 -1.17 24.44
C VAL A 271 -5.48 -0.51 25.11
N GLU A 272 -6.54 -0.27 24.34
CA GLU A 272 -7.73 0.50 24.73
C GLU A 272 -8.39 0.02 26.03
N ASP A 273 -8.40 -1.28 26.31
CA ASP A 273 -8.96 -1.85 27.54
C ASP A 273 -8.01 -1.79 28.76
N GLY A 274 -6.85 -1.14 28.61
CA GLY A 274 -5.88 -0.95 29.68
C GLY A 274 -4.86 -2.09 29.85
N ARG A 275 -4.99 -3.22 29.13
CA ARG A 275 -3.95 -4.27 29.12
C ARG A 275 -2.64 -3.73 28.56
N THR A 276 -1.54 -4.27 29.05
CA THR A 276 -0.19 -3.81 28.65
C THR A 276 0.69 -4.96 28.22
N PHE A 277 1.48 -4.72 27.18
CA PHE A 277 2.45 -5.64 26.60
C PHE A 277 3.85 -5.02 26.70
N ILE A 278 4.87 -5.84 26.94
CA ILE A 278 6.27 -5.39 27.08
C ILE A 278 7.12 -6.23 26.14
N ALA A 279 8.07 -5.59 25.47
CA ALA A 279 9.03 -6.22 24.57
C ALA A 279 10.32 -5.42 24.47
N ASP A 280 11.35 -5.99 23.85
CA ASP A 280 12.66 -5.36 23.63
C ASP A 280 12.62 -4.26 22.56
N ALA A 281 11.66 -4.35 21.64
CA ALA A 281 11.39 -3.37 20.59
C ALA A 281 9.93 -3.44 20.11
N ALA A 282 9.51 -2.46 19.32
CA ALA A 282 8.26 -2.51 18.58
C ALA A 282 8.38 -1.98 17.16
N ILE A 283 7.57 -2.54 16.26
CA ILE A 283 7.41 -2.05 14.89
C ILE A 283 6.00 -1.45 14.75
N VAL A 284 5.94 -0.16 14.46
CA VAL A 284 4.72 0.60 14.21
C VAL A 284 4.39 0.48 12.72
N ALA A 285 3.36 -0.31 12.40
CA ALA A 285 2.87 -0.55 11.04
C ALA A 285 1.43 -0.05 10.84
N VAL A 286 1.03 0.97 11.61
CA VAL A 286 -0.29 1.61 11.49
C VAL A 286 -0.32 2.59 10.31
N PRO A 287 -1.48 2.80 9.68
CA PRO A 287 -1.60 3.75 8.57
C PRO A 287 -1.21 5.19 8.95
N LEU A 288 -0.72 5.96 7.98
CA LEU A 288 -0.34 7.37 8.17
C LEU A 288 -1.50 8.22 8.72
N GLY A 289 -2.74 7.98 8.28
CA GLY A 289 -3.93 8.66 8.81
C GLY A 289 -4.12 8.44 10.32
N VAL A 290 -3.83 7.23 10.81
CA VAL A 290 -3.86 6.92 12.25
C VAL A 290 -2.77 7.68 13.00
N LEU A 291 -1.54 7.77 12.45
CA LEU A 291 -0.47 8.56 13.05
C LEU A 291 -0.85 10.05 13.13
N LYS A 292 -1.42 10.61 12.05
CA LYS A 292 -1.88 12.01 11.99
C LYS A 292 -3.00 12.33 12.99
N SER A 293 -3.85 11.34 13.30
CA SER A 293 -4.96 11.53 14.25
C SER A 293 -4.54 11.73 15.70
N ASN A 294 -3.27 11.46 16.05
CA ASN A 294 -2.76 11.46 17.42
C ASN A 294 -3.51 10.50 18.37
N SER A 295 -4.18 9.48 17.82
CA SER A 295 -4.89 8.46 18.62
C SER A 295 -3.95 7.53 19.41
N ILE A 296 -2.67 7.46 19.02
CA ILE A 296 -1.62 6.73 19.74
C ILE A 296 -0.71 7.74 20.44
N LYS A 297 -0.68 7.70 21.78
CA LYS A 297 0.22 8.54 22.57
C LYS A 297 1.62 7.94 22.63
N PHE A 298 2.62 8.68 22.15
CA PHE A 298 4.04 8.33 22.30
C PHE A 298 4.64 8.98 23.55
N GLU A 299 5.29 8.19 24.41
CA GLU A 299 6.00 8.66 25.60
C GLU A 299 7.46 8.14 25.63
N PRO A 300 8.48 9.02 25.60
CA PRO A 300 8.40 10.45 25.33
C PRO A 300 7.81 10.74 23.93
N ARG A 301 7.53 12.00 23.63
CA ARG A 301 7.06 12.39 22.28
C ARG A 301 8.08 12.03 21.21
N LEU A 302 7.59 11.77 20.00
CA LEU A 302 8.47 11.55 18.86
C LEU A 302 9.30 12.81 18.59
N PRO A 303 10.52 12.68 18.03
CA PRO A 303 11.32 13.84 17.66
C PRO A 303 10.56 14.77 16.70
N GLU A 304 10.82 16.07 16.75
CA GLU A 304 10.11 17.07 15.93
C GLU A 304 10.16 16.76 14.43
N TRP A 305 11.31 16.29 13.93
CA TRP A 305 11.46 15.90 12.51
C TRP A 305 10.55 14.75 12.09
N LYS A 306 10.20 13.84 13.03
CA LYS A 306 9.30 12.70 12.79
C LYS A 306 7.84 13.16 12.82
N GLU A 307 7.48 13.99 13.81
CA GLU A 307 6.14 14.57 13.90
C GLU A 307 5.85 15.48 12.69
N ALA A 308 6.84 16.24 12.22
CA ALA A 308 6.74 17.03 11.00
C ALA A 308 6.52 16.13 9.77
N ALA A 309 7.26 15.03 9.62
CA ALA A 309 7.05 14.09 8.51
C ALA A 309 5.65 13.47 8.50
N ILE A 310 5.14 13.09 9.68
CA ILE A 310 3.76 12.60 9.84
C ILE A 310 2.75 13.70 9.45
N ALA A 311 2.99 14.95 9.85
CA ALA A 311 2.11 16.07 9.55
C ALA A 311 2.12 16.49 8.08
N ASP A 312 3.26 16.40 7.41
CA ASP A 312 3.46 16.94 6.06
C ASP A 312 3.15 15.97 4.92
N LEU A 313 3.32 14.65 5.11
CA LEU A 313 2.92 13.67 4.07
C LEU A 313 1.41 13.75 3.81
N GLY A 314 1.01 13.70 2.54
CA GLY A 314 -0.39 13.64 2.15
C GLY A 314 -1.02 12.28 2.48
N VAL A 315 -2.33 12.27 2.73
CA VAL A 315 -3.12 11.03 2.79
C VAL A 315 -4.30 11.21 1.84
N GLY A 316 -4.26 10.50 0.72
CA GLY A 316 -5.34 10.45 -0.27
C GLY A 316 -6.53 9.64 0.23
N ILE A 317 -7.67 9.83 -0.41
CA ILE A 317 -8.91 9.09 -0.18
C ILE A 317 -9.46 8.64 -1.52
N GLU A 318 -9.57 7.33 -1.68
CA GLU A 318 -10.26 6.64 -2.76
C GLU A 318 -11.15 5.58 -2.13
N ASN A 319 -12.40 5.54 -2.56
CA ASN A 319 -13.37 4.54 -2.14
C ASN A 319 -13.83 3.69 -3.32
N LYS A 320 -14.48 2.57 -3.01
CA LYS A 320 -15.11 1.67 -3.98
C LYS A 320 -16.59 1.56 -3.68
N ILE A 321 -17.41 1.82 -4.69
CA ILE A 321 -18.83 1.50 -4.71
C ILE A 321 -19.01 0.37 -5.71
N ILE A 322 -19.30 -0.81 -5.20
CA ILE A 322 -19.34 -2.07 -5.95
C ILE A 322 -20.80 -2.40 -6.20
N LEU A 323 -21.18 -2.56 -7.47
CA LEU A 323 -22.54 -2.84 -7.90
C LEU A 323 -22.58 -4.22 -8.56
N HIS A 324 -23.34 -5.15 -7.99
CA HIS A 324 -23.56 -6.49 -8.53
C HIS A 324 -24.92 -6.55 -9.23
N PHE A 325 -24.97 -7.10 -10.44
CA PHE A 325 -26.16 -7.16 -11.28
C PHE A 325 -26.51 -8.62 -11.62
N GLU A 326 -27.78 -8.85 -11.97
CA GLU A 326 -28.23 -10.16 -12.44
C GLU A 326 -27.60 -10.55 -13.78
N ASN A 327 -27.47 -9.60 -14.70
CA ASN A 327 -26.98 -9.81 -16.06
C ASN A 327 -26.01 -8.72 -16.48
N VAL A 328 -25.10 -9.06 -17.40
CA VAL A 328 -24.21 -8.10 -18.06
C VAL A 328 -24.97 -7.39 -19.18
N PHE A 329 -25.03 -6.06 -19.13
CA PHE A 329 -25.68 -5.20 -20.14
C PHE A 329 -24.75 -4.12 -20.72
N TRP A 330 -23.49 -4.12 -20.31
CA TRP A 330 -22.47 -3.17 -20.74
C TRP A 330 -21.54 -3.78 -21.81
N PRO A 331 -20.85 -2.96 -22.61
CA PRO A 331 -19.83 -3.44 -23.55
C PRO A 331 -18.70 -4.19 -22.84
N ASN A 332 -18.09 -5.15 -23.55
CA ASN A 332 -16.96 -5.93 -23.04
C ASN A 332 -15.63 -5.13 -23.06
N VAL A 333 -15.58 -4.09 -22.24
CA VAL A 333 -14.42 -3.22 -22.00
C VAL A 333 -13.96 -3.33 -20.55
N GLU A 334 -12.72 -2.97 -20.23
CA GLU A 334 -12.22 -2.96 -18.85
C GLU A 334 -12.78 -1.78 -18.06
N PHE A 335 -12.94 -0.63 -18.73
CA PHE A 335 -13.50 0.56 -18.12
C PHE A 335 -14.61 1.20 -18.94
N LEU A 336 -15.65 1.62 -18.23
CA LEU A 336 -16.66 2.56 -18.74
C LEU A 336 -16.43 3.91 -18.10
N GLY A 337 -16.11 4.92 -18.90
CA GLY A 337 -15.86 6.29 -18.42
C GLY A 337 -16.98 7.24 -18.78
N VAL A 338 -17.23 8.20 -17.88
CA VAL A 338 -18.13 9.34 -18.10
C VAL A 338 -17.28 10.61 -18.18
N VAL A 339 -17.38 11.33 -19.30
CA VAL A 339 -16.65 12.59 -19.49
C VAL A 339 -17.54 13.80 -19.16
N ALA A 340 -16.98 14.79 -18.48
CA ALA A 340 -17.68 15.99 -18.00
C ALA A 340 -16.81 17.24 -18.10
N GLU A 341 -17.38 18.42 -17.79
CA GLU A 341 -16.68 19.71 -17.88
C GLU A 341 -15.53 19.89 -16.88
N THR A 342 -15.52 19.11 -15.79
CA THR A 342 -14.51 19.13 -14.73
C THR A 342 -14.13 17.70 -14.34
N SER A 343 -12.93 17.51 -13.79
CA SER A 343 -12.47 16.21 -13.27
C SER A 343 -13.42 15.65 -12.20
N TYR A 344 -13.92 16.50 -11.28
CA TYR A 344 -14.93 16.13 -10.27
C TYR A 344 -16.23 15.56 -10.88
N GLY A 345 -16.64 16.07 -12.04
CA GLY A 345 -17.84 15.58 -12.74
C GLY A 345 -17.59 14.32 -13.57
N CYS A 346 -16.32 14.00 -13.86
CA CYS A 346 -15.95 12.78 -14.57
C CYS A 346 -16.04 11.58 -13.64
N SER A 347 -16.19 10.40 -14.22
CA SER A 347 -16.16 9.16 -13.44
C SER A 347 -15.80 7.95 -14.30
N TYR A 348 -15.60 6.80 -13.64
CA TYR A 348 -15.34 5.55 -14.33
C TYR A 348 -15.77 4.35 -13.50
N PHE A 349 -16.10 3.27 -14.20
CA PHE A 349 -16.45 1.97 -13.64
C PHE A 349 -15.46 0.94 -14.15
N LEU A 350 -14.81 0.21 -13.23
CA LEU A 350 -14.09 -1.00 -13.56
C LEU A 350 -15.08 -2.14 -13.80
N ASN A 351 -14.91 -2.84 -14.91
CA ASN A 351 -15.64 -4.03 -15.26
C ASN A 351 -14.96 -5.31 -14.72
N LEU A 352 -15.44 -5.80 -13.58
CA LEU A 352 -14.91 -7.05 -13.01
C LEU A 352 -15.35 -8.30 -13.77
N HIS A 353 -16.37 -8.22 -14.64
CA HIS A 353 -16.80 -9.38 -15.43
C HIS A 353 -15.68 -9.87 -16.36
N LYS A 354 -14.88 -8.95 -16.93
CA LYS A 354 -13.79 -9.32 -17.83
C LYS A 354 -12.70 -10.14 -17.12
N ALA A 355 -12.45 -9.86 -15.84
CA ALA A 355 -11.42 -10.54 -15.05
C ALA A 355 -11.94 -11.77 -14.28
N THR A 356 -13.18 -11.73 -13.82
CA THR A 356 -13.71 -12.70 -12.84
C THR A 356 -14.90 -13.51 -13.37
N GLY A 357 -15.51 -13.09 -14.48
CA GLY A 357 -16.76 -13.66 -14.98
C GLY A 357 -18.01 -13.24 -14.18
N HIS A 358 -17.88 -12.44 -13.12
CA HIS A 358 -19.02 -11.96 -12.33
C HIS A 358 -19.54 -10.63 -12.85
N SER A 359 -20.87 -10.47 -12.90
CA SER A 359 -21.60 -9.28 -13.37
C SER A 359 -21.49 -8.10 -12.38
N VAL A 360 -20.27 -7.60 -12.19
CA VAL A 360 -19.94 -6.55 -11.22
C VAL A 360 -19.26 -5.37 -11.90
N LEU A 361 -19.73 -4.17 -11.57
CA LEU A 361 -19.08 -2.90 -11.88
C LEU A 361 -18.61 -2.22 -10.59
N VAL A 362 -17.41 -1.64 -10.60
CA VAL A 362 -16.84 -0.93 -9.46
C VAL A 362 -16.63 0.53 -9.82
N TYR A 363 -17.39 1.40 -9.16
CA TYR A 363 -17.24 2.85 -9.25
C TYR A 363 -16.19 3.32 -8.22
N MET A 364 -15.22 4.13 -8.64
CA MET A 364 -14.04 4.48 -7.82
C MET A 364 -13.89 5.99 -7.66
N PRO A 365 -14.63 6.62 -6.72
CA PRO A 365 -14.46 8.03 -6.41
C PRO A 365 -13.14 8.26 -5.66
N ALA A 366 -12.44 9.34 -6.03
CA ALA A 366 -11.20 9.77 -5.40
C ALA A 366 -11.29 11.25 -4.95
N GLY A 367 -10.32 11.70 -4.15
CA GLY A 367 -10.17 13.10 -3.76
C GLY A 367 -11.42 13.68 -3.09
N GLN A 368 -11.85 14.86 -3.52
CA GLN A 368 -13.01 15.55 -2.96
C GLN A 368 -14.31 14.78 -3.16
N LEU A 369 -14.47 14.10 -4.31
CA LEU A 369 -15.66 13.29 -4.57
C LEU A 369 -15.77 12.13 -3.56
N ALA A 370 -14.67 11.46 -3.24
CA ALA A 370 -14.66 10.40 -2.24
C ALA A 370 -15.09 10.93 -0.86
N ARG A 371 -14.57 12.10 -0.46
CA ARG A 371 -14.95 12.76 0.81
C ARG A 371 -16.42 13.17 0.86
N ASP A 372 -17.00 13.54 -0.26
CA ASP A 372 -18.43 13.88 -0.33
C ASP A 372 -19.31 12.63 -0.26
N ILE A 373 -18.87 11.53 -0.89
CA ILE A 373 -19.53 10.23 -0.81
C ILE A 373 -19.53 9.67 0.61
N GLU A 374 -18.47 9.86 1.39
CA GLU A 374 -18.41 9.39 2.79
C GLU A 374 -19.39 10.09 3.74
N LYS A 375 -19.99 11.21 3.31
CA LYS A 375 -21.07 11.89 4.05
C LYS A 375 -22.45 11.23 3.80
N MET A 376 -22.53 10.32 2.84
CA MET A 376 -23.75 9.63 2.44
C MET A 376 -23.90 8.29 3.14
N SER A 377 -25.13 7.78 3.23
CA SER A 377 -25.35 6.36 3.56
C SER A 377 -24.93 5.45 2.39
N ASP A 378 -24.62 4.19 2.67
CA ASP A 378 -24.24 3.21 1.63
C ASP A 378 -25.29 3.11 0.51
N GLU A 379 -26.57 3.12 0.86
CA GLU A 379 -27.67 3.12 -0.12
C GLU A 379 -27.64 4.36 -1.02
N THR A 380 -27.42 5.55 -0.42
CA THR A 380 -27.36 6.81 -1.18
C THR A 380 -26.13 6.84 -2.08
N ALA A 381 -24.98 6.37 -1.59
CA ALA A 381 -23.75 6.25 -2.37
C ALA A 381 -23.89 5.25 -3.53
N ALA A 382 -24.48 4.08 -3.27
CA ALA A 382 -24.77 3.08 -4.31
C ALA A 382 -25.73 3.64 -5.37
N ASN A 383 -26.79 4.34 -4.95
CA ASN A 383 -27.71 4.99 -5.87
C ASN A 383 -27.03 6.13 -6.65
N PHE A 384 -26.14 6.90 -6.04
CA PHE A 384 -25.34 7.91 -6.73
C PHE A 384 -24.51 7.29 -7.86
N ALA A 385 -23.74 6.22 -7.58
CA ALA A 385 -22.97 5.51 -8.60
C ALA A 385 -23.89 4.93 -9.69
N PHE A 386 -25.03 4.33 -9.31
CA PHE A 386 -25.99 3.79 -10.26
C PHE A 386 -26.61 4.86 -11.17
N ILE A 387 -26.87 6.07 -10.64
CA ILE A 387 -27.32 7.21 -11.45
C ILE A 387 -26.25 7.61 -12.48
N GLN A 388 -24.96 7.61 -12.12
CA GLN A 388 -23.90 7.87 -13.10
C GLN A 388 -23.88 6.80 -14.20
N LEU A 389 -24.07 5.53 -13.84
CA LEU A 389 -24.16 4.44 -14.82
C LEU A 389 -25.36 4.62 -15.76
N LYS A 390 -26.53 5.01 -15.24
CA LYS A 390 -27.74 5.24 -16.05
C LYS A 390 -27.61 6.39 -17.04
N LYS A 391 -26.75 7.38 -16.78
CA LYS A 391 -26.48 8.46 -17.77
C LYS A 391 -25.86 7.90 -19.05
N ILE A 392 -24.99 6.91 -18.92
CA ILE A 392 -24.26 6.33 -20.05
C ILE A 392 -24.89 5.05 -20.59
N LEU A 393 -25.67 4.35 -19.76
CA LEU A 393 -26.43 3.15 -20.11
C LEU A 393 -27.88 3.31 -19.60
N PRO A 394 -28.77 4.02 -20.33
CA PRO A 394 -30.13 4.32 -19.87
C PRO A 394 -30.98 3.09 -19.54
N ASN A 395 -30.71 1.97 -20.21
CA ASN A 395 -31.42 0.69 -20.03
C ASN A 395 -30.78 -0.21 -18.95
N ALA A 396 -29.84 0.31 -18.15
CA ALA A 396 -29.19 -0.44 -17.08
C ALA A 396 -30.23 -0.98 -16.07
N SER A 397 -30.19 -2.30 -15.84
CA SER A 397 -30.96 -2.94 -14.78
C SER A 397 -30.46 -2.49 -13.39
N THR A 398 -31.34 -2.46 -12.39
CA THR A 398 -30.95 -2.15 -11.01
C THR A 398 -29.96 -3.17 -10.46
N PRO A 399 -28.98 -2.75 -9.64
CA PRO A 399 -28.11 -3.68 -8.95
C PRO A 399 -28.91 -4.53 -7.96
N ILE A 400 -28.58 -5.82 -7.87
CA ILE A 400 -29.18 -6.78 -6.93
C ILE A 400 -28.50 -6.73 -5.55
N HIS A 401 -27.23 -6.34 -5.52
CA HIS A 401 -26.46 -6.12 -4.31
C HIS A 401 -25.44 -5.00 -4.51
N TYR A 402 -25.01 -4.38 -3.41
CA TYR A 402 -23.95 -3.38 -3.42
C TYR A 402 -23.06 -3.47 -2.19
N LEU A 403 -21.83 -2.95 -2.30
CA LEU A 403 -20.91 -2.71 -1.19
C LEU A 403 -20.30 -1.32 -1.36
N VAL A 404 -20.03 -0.63 -0.25
CA VAL A 404 -19.40 0.69 -0.23
C VAL A 404 -18.26 0.68 0.78
N SER A 405 -17.07 1.13 0.37
CA SER A 405 -15.96 1.36 1.29
C SER A 405 -15.97 2.79 1.83
N HIS A 406 -15.43 2.98 3.04
CA HIS A 406 -15.31 4.28 3.71
C HIS A 406 -13.94 4.44 4.37
N TRP A 407 -12.87 4.43 3.57
CA TRP A 407 -11.51 4.40 4.08
C TRP A 407 -11.09 5.68 4.83
N GLY A 408 -11.65 6.84 4.46
CA GLY A 408 -11.41 8.14 5.07
C GLY A 408 -12.03 8.30 6.46
N THR A 409 -13.22 7.74 6.70
CA THR A 409 -13.88 7.75 8.02
C THR A 409 -13.58 6.52 8.87
N ASP A 410 -12.96 5.48 8.31
CA ASP A 410 -12.54 4.31 9.07
C ASP A 410 -11.44 4.67 10.08
N VAL A 411 -11.78 4.59 11.37
CA VAL A 411 -10.90 4.93 12.50
C VAL A 411 -9.59 4.15 12.58
N ASN A 412 -9.43 3.06 11.82
CA ASN A 412 -8.21 2.26 11.76
C ASN A 412 -7.38 2.54 10.50
N SER A 413 -7.80 3.48 9.65
CA SER A 413 -7.10 3.81 8.40
C SER A 413 -7.03 5.31 8.18
N LEU A 414 -8.16 6.02 8.30
CA LEU A 414 -8.27 7.47 8.15
C LEU A 414 -7.66 7.96 6.84
N GLY A 415 -7.97 7.23 5.77
CA GLY A 415 -7.52 7.46 4.40
C GLY A 415 -7.09 6.18 3.68
N SER A 416 -6.78 6.34 2.39
CA SER A 416 -6.46 5.25 1.46
C SER A 416 -4.96 5.03 1.33
N TYR A 417 -4.18 5.97 0.81
CA TYR A 417 -2.72 5.83 0.68
C TYR A 417 -2.03 7.19 0.66
N SER A 418 -0.72 7.23 0.92
CA SER A 418 0.02 8.49 0.94
C SER A 418 0.35 9.01 -0.44
N TYR A 419 0.56 10.32 -0.54
CA TYR A 419 1.04 10.99 -1.74
C TYR A 419 1.87 12.23 -1.36
N ASP A 420 2.65 12.75 -2.30
CA ASP A 420 3.41 13.98 -2.12
C ASP A 420 2.54 15.22 -2.31
N ALA A 421 2.24 15.87 -1.19
CA ALA A 421 1.47 17.11 -1.18
C ALA A 421 2.32 18.30 -1.63
N VAL A 422 1.69 19.22 -2.37
CA VAL A 422 2.33 20.43 -2.88
C VAL A 422 2.98 21.27 -1.77
N GLY A 423 4.21 21.73 -2.02
CA GLY A 423 4.95 22.62 -1.13
C GLY A 423 5.55 21.93 0.10
N LYS A 424 5.57 20.59 0.13
CA LYS A 424 6.14 19.81 1.22
C LYS A 424 7.55 19.31 0.89
N PRO A 425 8.39 19.02 1.91
CA PRO A 425 9.70 18.40 1.69
C PRO A 425 9.58 17.07 0.94
N HIS A 426 10.65 16.65 0.27
CA HIS A 426 10.65 15.46 -0.60
C HIS A 426 11.18 14.20 0.09
N ASP A 427 11.90 14.35 1.21
CA ASP A 427 12.52 13.27 1.97
C ASP A 427 11.62 12.71 3.08
N LEU A 428 10.30 12.88 2.95
CA LEU A 428 9.37 12.61 4.04
C LEU A 428 9.15 11.12 4.27
N TYR A 429 9.16 10.29 3.21
CA TYR A 429 9.07 8.85 3.32
C TYR A 429 10.30 8.28 4.04
N GLU A 430 11.50 8.76 3.70
CA GLU A 430 12.75 8.42 4.37
C GLU A 430 12.68 8.81 5.85
N LYS A 431 12.33 10.07 6.14
CA LYS A 431 12.13 10.54 7.51
C LYS A 431 11.12 9.67 8.24
N LEU A 432 9.99 9.32 7.64
CA LEU A 432 8.97 8.48 8.26
C LEU A 432 9.44 7.02 8.45
N ARG A 433 10.43 6.54 7.70
CA ARG A 433 11.05 5.23 7.92
C ARG A 433 12.05 5.21 9.08
N VAL A 434 12.77 6.32 9.34
CA VAL A 434 13.85 6.35 10.35
C VAL A 434 13.36 5.85 11.74
N PRO A 435 14.03 4.84 12.33
CA PRO A 435 13.73 4.35 13.68
C PRO A 435 13.97 5.39 14.77
N VAL A 436 13.25 5.26 15.89
CA VAL A 436 13.40 6.10 17.08
C VAL A 436 13.61 5.20 18.29
N ASP A 437 14.85 5.14 18.79
CA ASP A 437 15.28 4.22 19.85
C ASP A 437 14.99 2.75 19.48
N ASN A 438 14.02 2.14 20.19
CA ASN A 438 13.55 0.77 19.99
C ASN A 438 12.21 0.72 19.24
N LEU A 439 11.85 1.80 18.55
CA LEU A 439 10.67 1.88 17.68
C LEU A 439 11.09 1.93 16.22
N PHE A 440 10.57 1.01 15.42
CA PHE A 440 10.75 0.95 13.98
C PHE A 440 9.43 1.26 13.30
N PHE A 441 9.46 1.73 12.06
CA PHE A 441 8.27 2.16 11.32
C PHE A 441 8.22 1.43 9.98
N ALA A 442 7.05 0.91 9.64
CA ALA A 442 6.79 0.21 8.39
C ALA A 442 5.41 0.59 7.84
N GLY A 443 5.19 0.33 6.56
CA GLY A 443 3.98 0.72 5.85
C GLY A 443 4.27 1.26 4.46
N GLU A 444 3.22 1.48 3.67
CA GLU A 444 3.38 2.10 2.34
C GLU A 444 3.90 3.55 2.46
N ALA A 445 3.48 4.30 3.49
CA ALA A 445 3.99 5.64 3.78
C ALA A 445 5.45 5.68 4.30
N THR A 446 6.14 4.54 4.37
CA THR A 446 7.59 4.47 4.63
C THR A 446 8.37 3.93 3.42
N SER A 447 7.70 3.71 2.29
CA SER A 447 8.29 3.22 1.05
C SER A 447 8.63 4.41 0.16
N VAL A 448 9.91 4.59 -0.14
CA VAL A 448 10.37 5.61 -1.08
C VAL A 448 10.09 5.16 -2.51
N ASP A 449 10.37 3.89 -2.80
CA ASP A 449 10.32 3.37 -4.17
C ASP A 449 8.88 3.05 -4.62
N TYR A 450 8.02 2.60 -3.69
CA TYR A 450 6.66 2.11 -4.02
C TYR A 450 5.58 2.59 -3.03
N PRO A 451 5.44 3.91 -2.80
CA PRO A 451 4.39 4.45 -1.94
C PRO A 451 2.99 4.06 -2.42
N GLY A 452 2.01 4.03 -1.50
CA GLY A 452 0.63 3.64 -1.78
C GLY A 452 0.37 2.17 -2.15
N SER A 453 1.41 1.35 -2.36
CA SER A 453 1.25 -0.01 -2.86
C SER A 453 1.31 -1.10 -1.77
N VAL A 454 0.72 -2.27 -2.06
CA VAL A 454 0.78 -3.44 -1.17
C VAL A 454 2.20 -4.01 -1.08
N HIS A 455 2.93 -4.02 -2.19
CA HIS A 455 4.30 -4.54 -2.23
C HIS A 455 5.29 -3.59 -1.56
N GLY A 456 5.10 -2.26 -1.68
CA GLY A 456 5.83 -1.27 -0.89
C GLY A 456 5.62 -1.44 0.61
N ALA A 457 4.38 -1.64 1.05
CA ALA A 457 4.08 -1.96 2.45
C ALA A 457 4.76 -3.26 2.90
N TYR A 458 4.70 -4.33 2.09
CA TYR A 458 5.33 -5.60 2.40
C TYR A 458 6.86 -5.47 2.52
N SER A 459 7.51 -4.80 1.56
CA SER A 459 8.96 -4.57 1.56
C SER A 459 9.43 -3.77 2.77
N THR A 460 8.74 -2.68 3.13
CA THR A 460 9.12 -1.89 4.31
C THR A 460 8.92 -2.65 5.62
N GLY A 461 7.95 -3.58 5.66
CA GLY A 461 7.81 -4.54 6.75
C GLY A 461 9.05 -5.44 6.93
N LEU A 462 9.58 -5.98 5.83
CA LEU A 462 10.81 -6.78 5.86
C LEU A 462 12.02 -5.94 6.28
N MET A 463 12.15 -4.72 5.76
CA MET A 463 13.23 -3.80 6.13
C MET A 463 13.20 -3.45 7.62
N ALA A 464 12.03 -3.07 8.15
CA ALA A 464 11.89 -2.74 9.57
C ALA A 464 12.16 -3.95 10.48
N ALA A 465 11.79 -5.16 10.05
CA ALA A 465 12.14 -6.39 10.76
C ALA A 465 13.65 -6.60 10.80
N GLU A 466 14.36 -6.38 9.69
CA GLU A 466 15.82 -6.54 9.66
C GLU A 466 16.54 -5.49 10.51
N ASP A 467 16.15 -4.22 10.40
CA ASP A 467 16.69 -3.14 11.25
C ASP A 467 16.45 -3.43 12.73
N CYS A 468 15.25 -3.90 13.07
CA CYS A 468 14.88 -4.31 14.42
C CYS A 468 15.71 -5.49 14.90
N ARG A 469 15.86 -6.53 14.06
CA ARG A 469 16.64 -7.72 14.36
C ARG A 469 18.08 -7.36 14.67
N MET A 470 18.73 -6.59 13.80
CA MET A 470 20.11 -6.14 13.97
C MET A 470 20.28 -5.35 15.27
N ARG A 471 19.43 -4.34 15.52
CA ARG A 471 19.54 -3.50 16.72
C ARG A 471 19.26 -4.26 18.02
N VAL A 472 18.33 -5.20 18.01
CA VAL A 472 18.04 -6.03 19.20
C VAL A 472 19.20 -7.00 19.42
N LEU A 473 19.67 -7.69 18.39
CA LEU A 473 20.79 -8.63 18.51
C LEU A 473 22.10 -7.96 18.90
N GLU A 474 22.39 -6.74 18.45
CA GLU A 474 23.55 -5.97 18.93
C GLU A 474 23.49 -5.78 20.45
N ARG A 475 22.32 -5.45 21.01
CA ARG A 475 22.15 -5.32 22.47
C ARG A 475 22.25 -6.66 23.21
N TYR A 476 21.82 -7.75 22.58
CA TYR A 476 21.99 -9.11 23.11
C TYR A 476 23.44 -9.62 22.92
N GLY A 477 24.17 -9.14 21.92
CA GLY A 477 25.55 -9.52 21.57
C GLY A 477 26.62 -8.66 22.24
N GLU A 478 26.29 -7.46 22.74
CA GLU A 478 27.10 -6.79 23.76
C GLU A 478 27.15 -7.58 25.08
N LEU A 479 26.34 -8.63 25.23
CA LEU A 479 26.44 -9.64 26.28
C LEU A 479 27.25 -10.90 25.87
N ASP A 480 27.55 -11.12 24.59
CA ASP A 480 28.40 -12.22 24.10
C ASP A 480 28.99 -11.87 22.71
N LEU A 481 30.27 -11.49 22.68
CA LEU A 481 31.07 -11.31 21.47
C LEU A 481 31.12 -12.62 20.65
N PHE A 482 30.43 -12.67 19.51
CA PHE A 482 30.43 -13.84 18.60
C PHE A 482 31.61 -13.85 17.62
N GLN A 483 32.20 -15.04 17.43
CA GLN A 483 32.96 -15.42 16.23
C GLN A 483 32.02 -16.07 15.19
N PRO A 484 32.16 -15.81 13.88
CA PRO A 484 31.30 -16.39 12.86
C PRO A 484 31.87 -17.67 12.24
N VAL A 485 30.98 -18.64 11.94
CA VAL A 485 31.25 -19.77 11.04
C VAL A 485 30.27 -19.69 9.87
N MET A 486 30.82 -19.64 8.65
CA MET A 486 30.11 -19.54 7.38
C MET A 486 29.66 -20.91 6.88
N GLY A 487 28.43 -21.02 6.35
CA GLY A 487 27.94 -22.16 5.57
C GLY A 487 27.18 -21.66 4.34
N GLU A 488 27.46 -22.25 3.18
CA GLU A 488 26.95 -21.87 1.86
C GLU A 488 25.55 -22.45 1.57
N ASP A 489 24.68 -21.65 0.94
CA ASP A 489 23.37 -22.09 0.42
C ASP A 489 23.35 -22.14 -1.12
N THR A 490 22.72 -23.17 -1.68
CA THR A 490 22.45 -23.35 -3.11
C THR A 490 20.95 -23.20 -3.41
N PRO A 491 20.51 -22.49 -4.47
CA PRO A 491 19.09 -22.33 -4.78
C PRO A 491 18.58 -23.33 -5.84
N VAL A 492 17.36 -23.85 -5.62
CA VAL A 492 16.59 -24.63 -6.61
C VAL A 492 15.36 -23.84 -7.04
N SER A 493 15.11 -23.73 -8.34
CA SER A 493 14.04 -22.93 -8.96
C SER A 493 12.90 -23.79 -9.53
N VAL A 494 11.65 -23.30 -9.46
CA VAL A 494 10.46 -23.89 -10.11
C VAL A 494 9.62 -22.76 -10.73
N PRO A 495 9.10 -22.89 -11.98
CA PRO A 495 8.46 -21.80 -12.71
C PRO A 495 6.96 -21.59 -12.42
N LEU A 496 6.51 -20.34 -12.60
CA LEU A 496 5.13 -19.86 -12.50
C LEU A 496 4.31 -20.25 -13.74
N LEU A 497 3.06 -20.70 -13.53
CA LEU A 497 2.10 -20.98 -14.60
C LEU A 497 1.28 -19.72 -14.93
N ILE A 498 1.38 -19.27 -16.18
CA ILE A 498 0.56 -18.20 -16.76
C ILE A 498 -0.45 -18.87 -17.70
N SER A 499 -1.74 -18.65 -17.49
CA SER A 499 -2.78 -19.08 -18.43
C SER A 499 -3.24 -17.86 -19.24
N ARG A 500 -3.18 -17.97 -20.57
CA ARG A 500 -3.90 -17.10 -21.49
C ARG A 500 -5.19 -17.83 -21.88
N MET A 501 -6.34 -17.23 -21.58
CA MET A 501 -7.60 -17.53 -22.25
C MET A 501 -8.19 -16.25 -22.78
#